data_AF-A0A9J6BXJ2-F1
#
_entry.id   AF-A0A9J6BXJ2-F1
#
_cell.length_a   1.000
_cell.length_b   1.000
_cell.length_c   1.000
_cell.angle_alpha   90.00
_cell.angle_beta   90.00
_cell.angle_gamma   90.00
#
_symmetry.space_group_name_H-M   'P 1'
#
loop_
_entity.id
_entity.type
_entity.pdbx_description
1 polymer ?
#
loop_
_entity_poly.entity_id
_entity_poly.type
_entity_poly.pdbx_seq_one_letter_code
_entity_poly.pdbx_strand_id
1 'polypeptide(L)' 'MKSMFATGFAFTALLSMFNNIFDGKVVARLPFVPLSFIQGLSHRSLAGSDFTECSFIFLYIHQLEPQIKIQ' A
#
# COMPACT_ATOMS: atom_id res chain seq x y z
N MET A 1 14.21 -10.53 -18.33
CA MET A 1 13.55 -9.22 -18.54
C MET A 1 12.27 -9.26 -19.37
N LYS A 2 11.80 -10.38 -19.93
CA LYS A 2 10.57 -10.42 -20.77
C LYS A 2 9.25 -10.32 -19.98
N SER A 3 9.22 -10.77 -18.72
CA SER A 3 7.98 -10.85 -17.91
C SER A 3 7.78 -9.69 -16.92
N MET A 4 8.85 -8.98 -16.53
CA MET A 4 8.77 -7.98 -15.46
C MET A 4 7.89 -6.77 -15.81
N PHE A 5 7.80 -6.42 -17.10
CA PHE A 5 6.96 -5.31 -17.55
C PHE A 5 5.46 -5.69 -17.54
N ALA A 6 5.13 -6.92 -17.95
CA ALA A 6 3.76 -7.43 -17.89
C ALA A 6 3.26 -7.53 -16.43
N THR A 7 4.13 -8.01 -15.54
CA THR A 7 3.86 -8.05 -14.11
C THR A 7 3.70 -6.65 -13.51
N GLY A 8 4.56 -5.69 -13.86
CA GLY A 8 4.41 -4.29 -13.44
C GLY A 8 3.11 -3.65 -13.92
N PHE A 9 2.69 -3.94 -15.15
CA PHE A 9 1.42 -3.48 -15.69
C PHE A 9 0.22 -4.09 -14.95
N ALA A 10 0.23 -5.41 -14.72
CA ALA A 10 -0.82 -6.09 -13.96
C ALA A 10 -0.95 -5.53 -12.54
N PHE A 11 0.17 -5.27 -11.86
CA PHE A 11 0.16 -4.66 -10.53
C PHE A 11 -0.31 -3.20 -10.54
N THR A 12 0.04 -2.43 -11.57
CA THR A 12 -0.48 -1.05 -11.71
C THR A 12 -1.99 -1.04 -11.90
N ALA A 13 -2.52 -1.97 -12.70
CA ALA A 13 -3.96 -2.14 -12.90
C ALA A 13 -4.67 -2.58 -11.60
N LEU A 14 -4.10 -3.55 -10.87
CA LEU A 14 -4.62 -3.98 -9.56
C LEU A 14 -4.59 -2.84 -8.55
N LEU A 15 -3.49 -2.09 -8.47
CA LEU A 15 -3.35 -0.95 -7.56
C LEU A 15 -4.44 0.08 -7.83
N SER A 16 -4.69 0.40 -9.10
CA SER A 16 -5.75 1.35 -9.50
C SER A 16 -7.14 0.86 -9.11
N MET A 17 -7.43 -0.43 -9.32
CA MET A 17 -8.70 -1.05 -8.94
C MET A 17 -8.92 -1.03 -7.43
N PHE A 18 -7.91 -1.38 -6.64
CA PHE A 18 -7.99 -1.35 -5.19
C PHE A 18 -8.05 0.07 -4.63
N ASN A 19 -7.38 1.04 -5.24
CA ASN A 19 -7.46 2.45 -4.85
C ASN A 19 -8.91 2.96 -4.93
N ASN A 20 -9.65 2.58 -5.98
CA ASN A 20 -11.07 2.92 -6.11
C ASN A 20 -11.98 2.18 -5.11
N ILE A 21 -11.74 0.88 -4.86
CA ILE A 21 -12.61 0.06 -4.01
C ILE A 21 -12.45 0.40 -2.52
N PHE A 22 -11.22 0.73 -2.11
CA PHE A 22 -10.85 1.00 -0.71
C PHE A 22 -10.63 2.49 -0.43
N ASP A 23 -11.08 3.39 -1.31
CA ASP A 23 -11.08 4.82 -1.06
C ASP A 23 -11.88 5.14 0.22
N GLY A 24 -11.28 5.88 1.14
CA GLY A 24 -11.86 6.24 2.42
C GLY A 24 -12.03 5.10 3.43
N LYS A 25 -11.57 3.87 3.14
CA LYS A 25 -11.75 2.71 4.04
C LYS A 25 -10.48 2.32 4.77
N VAL A 26 -10.57 2.33 6.10
CA VAL A 26 -9.53 1.84 7.00
C VAL A 26 -9.45 0.32 6.89
N VAL A 27 -8.29 -0.21 6.51
CA VAL A 27 -8.09 -1.66 6.31
C VAL A 27 -7.38 -2.29 7.49
N ALA A 28 -6.40 -1.60 8.09
CA ALA A 28 -5.69 -2.09 9.25
C ALA A 28 -5.31 -0.94 10.19
N ARG A 29 -5.10 -1.29 11.46
CA ARG A 29 -4.53 -0.42 12.48
C ARG A 29 -3.17 -0.95 12.87
N LEU A 30 -2.14 -0.12 12.76
CA LEU A 30 -0.81 -0.44 13.23
C LEU A 30 -0.74 -0.27 14.76
N PRO A 31 0.02 -1.12 15.47
CA PRO A 31 0.26 -0.97 16.89
C PRO A 31 1.22 0.21 17.22
N PHE A 32 1.74 0.88 16.20
CA PHE A 32 2.60 2.06 16.31
C PHE A 32 2.22 3.09 15.24
N VAL A 33 2.50 4.36 15.51
CA VAL A 33 2.33 5.42 14.51
C VAL A 33 3.51 5.37 13.53
N PRO A 34 3.28 5.19 12.22
CA PRO A 34 4.35 5.17 11.23
C PRO A 34 5.10 6.51 11.21
N LEU A 35 6.38 6.47 10.85
CA LEU A 35 7.23 7.66 10.74
C LEU A 35 6.65 8.66 9.73
N SER A 36 6.83 9.96 9.96
CA SER A 36 6.20 11.04 9.17
C SER A 36 6.44 10.96 7.66
N PHE A 37 7.55 10.33 7.23
CA PHE A 37 7.87 10.11 5.82
C PHE A 37 6.89 9.13 5.12
N ILE A 38 6.41 8.10 5.83
CA ILE A 38 5.48 7.09 5.31
C ILE A 38 4.02 7.38 5.70
N GLN A 39 3.77 8.29 6.64
CA GLN A 39 2.41 8.74 7.01
C GLN A 39 1.61 9.27 5.82
N GLY A 40 2.23 10.07 4.95
CA GLY A 40 1.57 10.60 3.77
C GLY A 40 1.14 9.53 2.77
N LEU A 41 1.81 8.37 2.77
CA LEU A 41 1.47 7.22 1.94
C LEU A 41 0.49 6.28 2.65
N SER A 42 0.67 6.04 3.95
CA SER A 42 -0.21 5.16 4.74
C SER A 42 -1.62 5.74 4.91
N HIS A 43 -1.72 7.07 4.98
CA HIS A 43 -2.98 7.78 5.12
C HIS A 43 -3.51 8.32 3.77
N ARG A 44 -2.83 8.01 2.66
CA ARG A 44 -3.30 8.36 1.32
C ARG A 44 -4.62 7.64 1.05
N SER A 45 -5.65 8.42 0.70
CA SER A 45 -7.04 7.99 0.53
C SER A 45 -7.83 7.73 1.82
N LEU A 46 -7.35 8.08 3.01
CA LEU A 46 -8.13 8.02 4.26
C LEU A 46 -8.52 9.42 4.76
N ALA A 47 -9.81 9.60 5.08
CA ALA A 47 -10.29 10.78 5.77
C ALA A 47 -10.28 10.51 7.29
N GLY A 48 -9.37 11.15 8.01
CA GLY A 48 -9.17 10.90 9.44
C GLY A 48 -7.95 11.64 9.99
N SER A 49 -7.84 11.70 11.31
CA SER A 49 -6.68 12.25 12.03
C SER A 49 -5.92 11.18 12.82
N ASP A 50 -6.31 9.92 12.67
CA ASP A 50 -5.73 8.80 13.40
C ASP A 50 -4.64 8.13 12.55
N PHE A 51 -3.40 8.56 12.75
CA PHE A 51 -2.26 8.08 12.00
C PHE A 51 -1.89 6.62 12.31
N THR A 52 -2.58 5.95 13.23
CA THR A 52 -2.47 4.51 13.43
C THR A 52 -3.19 3.71 12.34
N GLU A 53 -4.11 4.35 11.60
CA GLU A 53 -4.89 3.74 10.54
C GLU A 53 -4.15 3.79 9.20
N CYS A 54 -4.16 2.68 8.45
CA CYS A 54 -3.51 2.61 7.15
C CYS A 54 -4.43 2.09 6.05
N SER A 55 -4.23 2.65 4.84
CA SER A 55 -4.95 2.27 3.63
C SER A 55 -4.38 0.98 3.03
N PHE A 56 -5.20 0.30 2.22
CA PHE A 56 -4.81 -0.94 1.54
C PHE A 56 -3.51 -0.80 0.73
N ILE A 57 -3.27 0.39 0.16
CA ILE A 57 -2.10 0.69 -0.68
C ILE A 57 -0.79 0.51 0.09
N PHE A 58 -0.75 0.88 1.37
CA PHE A 58 0.42 0.69 2.21
C PHE A 58 0.75 -0.78 2.40
N LEU A 59 -0.26 -1.59 2.73
CA LEU A 59 -0.11 -3.04 2.84
C LEU A 59 0.28 -3.66 1.50
N TYR A 60 -0.31 -3.21 0.40
CA TYR A 60 0.00 -3.71 -0.93
C TYR A 60 1.46 -3.46 -1.30
N ILE A 61 1.98 -2.25 -1.07
CA ILE A 61 3.38 -1.90 -1.33
C ILE A 61 4.32 -2.68 -0.40
N HIS A 62 3.97 -2.84 0.88
CA HIS A 62 4.78 -3.59 1.83
C HIS A 62 4.78 -5.11 1.53
N GLN A 63 3.65 -5.64 1.07
CA GLN A 63 3.49 -7.03 0.63
C GLN A 63 4.17 -7.30 -0.72
N LEU A 64 4.30 -6.27 -1.56
CA LEU A 64 5.04 -6.28 -2.83
C LEU A 64 6.56 -6.21 -2.65
N GLU A 65 7.07 -6.46 -1.45
CA GLU A 65 8.43 -6.95 -1.25
C GLU A 65 8.44 -8.50 -1.21
N PRO A 66 8.29 -9.22 -2.34
CA PRO A 66 8.56 -10.64 -2.38
C PRO A 66 10.08 -10.87 -2.52
N GLN A 67 10.68 -11.49 -1.51
CA GLN A 67 11.81 -12.43 -1.68
C GLN A 67 13.07 -11.89 -2.41
N ILE A 68 13.54 -10.68 -2.12
CA ILE A 68 14.91 -10.25 -2.51
C ILE A 68 15.68 -9.84 -1.25
N LYS A 69 15.89 -10.83 -0.38
CA LYS A 69 16.82 -10.93 0.77
C LYS A 69 16.34 -12.18 1.49
N ILE A 70 16.89 -13.38 1.26
CA ILE A 70 18.23 -13.82 1.61
C ILE A 70 18.61 -14.97 0.66
N GLN A 71 19.53 -14.73 -0.28
CA GLN A 71 20.53 -15.71 -0.74
C GLN A 71 21.74 -14.96 -1.28
#